data_AF-A0A8T5QFV0-F1
#
_entry.id   AF-A0A8T5QFV0-F1
#
_cell.length_a   1.000
_cell.length_b   1.000
_cell.length_c   1.000
_cell.angle_alpha   90.00
_cell.angle_beta   90.00
_cell.angle_gamma   90.00
#
_symmetry.space_group_name_H-M   'P 1'
#
loop_
_entity.id
_entity.type
_entity.pdbx_description
1 polymer ?
#
loop_
_entity_poly.entity_id
_entity_poly.type
_entity_poly.pdbx_seq_one_letter_code
_entity_poly.pdbx_strand_id
1 'polypeptide(L)'
;MKRELLEYKNRLPLKLLEELEKELPEKTSSNKIKKIVERVYSEYRSSLAEPGESVGLVTAESIGEPGTQMTLNTFHFAGVSEMNVTTGLPRLIEILDARKEISTEMMEIYLKKPYSQGKDIRLIAEGLKETRFKEYLKEISINVAETKMRIELDDKKLKDRRVTHLKIARLLKKGLKGFDVRLDKDSSIRIKASGDEALNMIYRLKEKIKDVYINGVKGIVQVLPVKREDEYIIVTAGSNLKDVLKLDFVNPYMTTTNKITEIEKLLGIEAAREAVVREIIKVLKAQGINIDTRHILLIADAMTMSGKVLGVSRYGIVKEKPSVLARASFETPIRHIINASMVGEIDDLNSVIENVMINQPVPLGTGLPGLITKIREEKVAKKKR
;
A
#
# COMPACT_ATOMS: atom_id res chain seq x y z
N MET A 1 -15.79 -24.41 -29.48
CA MET A 1 -16.75 -24.82 -28.43
C MET A 1 -17.72 -25.86 -28.93
N LYS A 2 -17.62 -27.09 -28.41
CA LYS A 2 -18.63 -28.14 -28.63
C LYS A 2 -19.99 -27.63 -28.12
N ARG A 3 -21.08 -27.95 -28.84
CA ARG A 3 -22.47 -27.51 -28.52
C ARG A 3 -22.86 -27.75 -27.05
N GLU A 4 -22.31 -28.81 -26.46
CA GLU A 4 -22.55 -29.27 -25.09
C GLU A 4 -21.89 -28.38 -24.02
N LEU A 5 -20.79 -27.70 -24.33
CA LEU A 5 -20.17 -26.73 -23.40
C LEU A 5 -20.90 -25.38 -23.39
N LEU A 6 -21.63 -25.05 -24.46
CA LEU A 6 -22.36 -23.79 -24.55
C LEU A 6 -23.52 -23.72 -23.54
N GLU A 7 -24.15 -24.86 -23.23
CA GLU A 7 -25.24 -24.93 -22.23
C GLU A 7 -24.76 -24.57 -20.81
N TYR A 8 -23.47 -24.78 -20.51
CA TYR A 8 -22.88 -24.49 -19.20
C TYR A 8 -22.13 -23.15 -19.15
N LYS A 9 -22.15 -22.38 -20.24
CA LYS A 9 -21.46 -21.08 -20.34
C LYS A 9 -21.94 -20.04 -19.32
N ASN A 10 -23.19 -20.14 -18.89
CA ASN A 10 -23.78 -19.27 -17.87
C ASN A 10 -23.69 -19.85 -16.44
N ARG A 11 -23.24 -21.11 -16.29
CA ARG A 11 -23.25 -21.84 -15.02
C ARG A 11 -21.85 -22.02 -14.41
N LEU A 12 -20.82 -21.99 -15.24
CA LEU A 12 -19.43 -22.14 -14.83
C LEU A 12 -18.60 -20.91 -15.24
N PRO A 13 -17.53 -20.58 -14.50
CA PRO A 13 -16.58 -19.54 -14.91
C PRO A 13 -15.96 -19.86 -16.28
N LEU A 14 -15.83 -18.83 -17.13
CA LEU A 14 -15.29 -18.96 -18.49
C LEU A 14 -13.88 -19.57 -18.51
N LYS A 15 -13.02 -19.23 -17.54
CA LYS A 15 -11.67 -19.80 -17.42
C LYS A 15 -11.69 -21.33 -17.23
N LEU A 16 -12.63 -21.81 -16.41
CA LEU A 16 -12.75 -23.24 -16.11
C LEU A 16 -13.26 -24.01 -17.34
N LEU A 17 -14.12 -23.38 -18.15
CA LEU A 17 -14.55 -23.93 -19.44
C LEU A 17 -13.38 -23.96 -20.45
N GLU A 18 -12.55 -22.92 -20.50
CA GLU A 18 -11.36 -22.88 -21.38
C GLU A 18 -10.31 -23.93 -20.98
N GLU A 19 -10.09 -24.14 -19.69
CA GLU A 19 -9.20 -25.20 -19.17
C GLU A 19 -9.73 -26.59 -19.53
N LEU A 20 -11.03 -26.82 -19.35
CA LEU A 20 -11.67 -28.07 -19.76
C LEU A 20 -11.53 -28.31 -21.27
N GLU A 21 -11.68 -27.28 -22.11
CA GLU A 21 -11.48 -27.43 -23.55
C GLU A 21 -10.04 -27.82 -23.93
N LYS A 22 -9.04 -27.35 -23.17
CA LYS A 22 -7.63 -27.69 -23.40
C LYS A 22 -7.26 -29.08 -22.93
N GLU A 23 -7.79 -29.54 -21.79
CA GLU A 23 -7.46 -30.84 -21.23
C GLU A 23 -8.28 -32.01 -21.80
N LEU A 24 -9.38 -31.72 -22.50
CA LEU A 24 -10.21 -32.75 -23.14
C LEU A 24 -9.47 -33.40 -24.33
N PRO A 25 -9.30 -34.74 -24.35
CA PRO A 25 -8.71 -35.43 -25.49
C PRO A 25 -9.57 -35.27 -26.76
N GLU A 26 -8.91 -35.09 -27.92
CA GLU A 26 -9.59 -34.87 -29.22
C GLU A 26 -10.56 -36.01 -29.61
N LYS A 27 -10.33 -37.23 -29.12
CA LYS A 27 -11.14 -38.44 -29.41
C LYS A 27 -12.13 -38.83 -28.31
N THR A 28 -12.77 -37.87 -27.65
CA THR A 28 -13.74 -38.16 -26.58
C THR A 28 -15.18 -38.20 -27.11
N SER A 29 -15.88 -39.32 -26.86
CA SER A 29 -17.32 -39.48 -27.15
C SER A 29 -18.16 -38.44 -26.41
N SER A 30 -19.15 -37.86 -27.09
CA SER A 30 -20.03 -36.81 -26.56
C SER A 30 -20.68 -37.16 -25.21
N ASN A 31 -21.04 -38.43 -25.00
CA ASN A 31 -21.59 -38.89 -23.70
C ASN A 31 -20.58 -38.85 -22.55
N LYS A 32 -19.29 -39.09 -22.81
CA LYS A 32 -18.25 -38.97 -21.78
C LYS A 32 -17.99 -37.50 -21.44
N ILE A 33 -18.06 -36.61 -22.43
CA ILE A 33 -17.89 -35.16 -22.24
C ILE A 33 -19.01 -34.62 -21.35
N LYS A 34 -20.27 -34.98 -21.63
CA LYS A 34 -21.40 -34.61 -20.77
C LYS A 34 -21.21 -35.04 -19.32
N LYS A 35 -20.82 -36.29 -19.08
CA LYS A 35 -20.55 -36.80 -17.72
C LYS A 35 -19.42 -36.05 -17.01
N ILE A 36 -18.36 -35.69 -17.72
CA ILE A 36 -17.24 -34.92 -17.15
C ILE A 36 -17.74 -33.52 -16.77
N VAL A 37 -18.45 -32.83 -17.66
CA VAL A 37 -18.98 -31.49 -17.40
C VAL A 37 -20.00 -31.52 -16.26
N GLU A 38 -20.87 -32.52 -16.20
CA GLU A 38 -21.81 -32.72 -15.09
C GLU A 38 -21.08 -32.92 -13.76
N ARG A 39 -20.01 -33.72 -13.74
CA ARG A 39 -19.22 -33.95 -12.53
C ARG A 39 -18.48 -32.70 -12.09
N VAL A 40 -17.88 -31.95 -13.02
CA VAL A 40 -17.23 -30.68 -12.70
C VAL A 40 -18.26 -29.67 -12.17
N TYR A 41 -19.45 -29.64 -12.77
CA TYR A 41 -20.53 -28.79 -12.29
C TYR A 41 -21.02 -29.20 -10.89
N SER A 42 -21.13 -30.51 -10.59
CA SER A 42 -21.49 -30.97 -9.26
C SER A 42 -20.42 -30.60 -8.21
N GLU A 43 -19.15 -30.80 -8.53
CA GLU A 43 -18.02 -30.43 -7.65
C GLU A 43 -17.96 -28.91 -7.42
N TYR A 44 -18.19 -28.12 -8.47
CA TYR A 44 -18.27 -26.66 -8.35
C TYR A 44 -19.40 -26.24 -7.40
N ARG A 45 -20.58 -26.85 -7.55
CA ARG A 45 -21.73 -26.55 -6.67
C ARG A 45 -21.51 -26.97 -5.23
N SER A 46 -20.88 -28.12 -4.98
CA SER A 46 -20.57 -28.57 -3.62
C SER A 46 -19.44 -27.75 -2.98
N SER A 47 -18.61 -27.08 -3.78
CA SER A 47 -17.52 -26.22 -3.30
C SER A 47 -17.93 -24.77 -3.05
N LEU A 48 -19.20 -24.40 -3.28
CA LEU A 48 -19.69 -23.06 -2.97
C LEU A 48 -19.77 -22.88 -1.45
N ALA A 49 -19.39 -21.69 -0.98
CA ALA A 49 -19.53 -21.35 0.44
C ALA A 49 -21.01 -21.39 0.85
N GLU A 50 -21.27 -21.99 2.02
CA GLU A 50 -22.62 -22.08 2.56
C GLU A 50 -23.10 -20.68 3.00
N PRO A 51 -24.34 -20.27 2.65
CA PRO A 51 -24.90 -19.00 3.10
C PRO A 51 -24.99 -18.95 4.62
N GLY A 52 -24.49 -17.86 5.21
CA GLY A 52 -24.50 -17.63 6.65
C GLY A 52 -23.16 -17.93 7.35
N GLU A 53 -22.17 -18.41 6.61
CA GLU A 53 -20.80 -18.58 7.11
C GLU A 53 -20.20 -17.24 7.56
N SER A 54 -19.48 -17.24 8.68
CA SER A 54 -18.85 -16.06 9.29
C SER A 54 -17.52 -15.70 8.61
N VAL A 55 -17.55 -15.46 7.30
CA VAL A 55 -16.34 -15.24 6.47
C VAL A 55 -15.43 -14.13 6.99
N GLY A 56 -15.99 -13.10 7.64
CA GLY A 56 -15.20 -12.03 8.25
C GLY A 56 -14.38 -12.49 9.45
N LEU A 57 -14.94 -13.37 10.30
CA LEU A 57 -14.25 -13.92 11.46
C LEU A 57 -13.16 -14.90 11.04
N VAL A 58 -13.51 -15.85 10.14
CA VAL A 58 -12.55 -16.80 9.56
C VAL A 58 -11.38 -16.09 8.87
N THR A 59 -11.67 -15.01 8.14
CA THR A 59 -10.64 -14.18 7.51
C THR A 59 -9.73 -13.50 8.53
N ALA A 60 -10.30 -12.93 9.59
CA ALA A 60 -9.52 -12.27 10.64
C ALA A 60 -8.60 -13.27 11.36
N GLU A 61 -9.09 -14.46 11.67
CA GLU A 61 -8.30 -15.53 12.29
C GLU A 61 -7.21 -16.04 11.35
N SER A 62 -7.55 -16.32 10.09
CA SER A 62 -6.60 -16.85 9.09
C SER A 62 -5.43 -15.91 8.83
N ILE A 63 -5.65 -14.60 8.94
CA ILE A 63 -4.60 -13.57 8.77
C ILE A 63 -3.87 -13.28 10.09
N GLY A 64 -4.55 -13.42 11.22
CA GLY A 64 -3.97 -13.20 12.54
C GLY A 64 -3.10 -14.35 13.05
N GLU A 65 -3.48 -15.60 12.78
CA GLU A 65 -2.77 -16.81 13.23
C GLU A 65 -1.30 -16.82 12.80
N PRO A 66 -0.96 -16.57 11.52
CA PRO A 66 0.44 -16.55 11.09
C PRO A 66 1.24 -15.42 11.73
N GLY A 67 0.58 -14.34 12.18
CA GLY A 67 1.24 -13.24 12.89
C GLY A 67 2.01 -13.70 14.13
N THR A 68 1.53 -14.72 14.83
CA THR A 68 2.24 -15.31 15.98
C THR A 68 3.49 -16.11 15.58
N GLN A 69 3.46 -16.69 14.38
CA GLN A 69 4.54 -17.52 13.82
C GLN A 69 5.62 -16.68 13.12
N MET A 70 5.29 -15.45 12.72
CA MET A 70 6.18 -14.51 12.00
C MET A 70 7.27 -13.87 12.88
N THR A 71 7.57 -14.43 14.04
CA THR A 71 8.38 -13.77 15.08
C THR A 71 9.88 -13.66 14.76
N LEU A 72 10.45 -14.43 13.83
CA LEU A 72 11.93 -14.51 13.72
C LEU A 72 12.58 -14.70 12.33
N ASN A 73 11.89 -14.50 11.19
CA ASN A 73 12.54 -14.61 9.87
C ASN A 73 12.72 -13.26 9.17
N THR A 74 13.78 -12.53 9.54
CA THR A 74 14.36 -11.49 8.67
C THR A 74 15.18 -12.17 7.59
N PHE A 75 14.55 -12.46 6.45
CA PHE A 75 15.31 -12.88 5.28
C PHE A 75 16.24 -11.75 4.84
N HIS A 76 17.54 -11.94 5.05
CA HIS A 76 18.55 -11.14 4.37
C HIS A 76 18.49 -11.52 2.89
N PHE A 77 17.90 -10.67 2.06
CA PHE A 77 17.97 -10.84 0.60
C PHE A 77 19.43 -10.71 0.16
N ALA A 78 20.07 -11.85 -0.13
CA ALA A 78 21.40 -11.90 -0.71
C ALA A 78 21.38 -11.24 -2.11
N GLY A 79 21.80 -9.97 -2.17
CA GLY A 79 21.97 -9.23 -3.43
C GLY A 79 21.39 -7.82 -3.44
N VAL A 80 20.48 -7.47 -2.51
CA VAL A 80 19.90 -6.10 -2.38
C VAL A 80 20.01 -5.60 -0.93
N SER A 81 21.06 -6.02 -0.23
CA SER A 81 21.31 -5.73 1.19
C SER A 81 21.51 -4.24 1.53
N GLU A 82 21.55 -3.33 0.55
CA GLU A 82 21.71 -1.89 0.80
C GLU A 82 20.40 -1.19 1.19
N MET A 83 19.23 -1.72 0.81
CA MET A 83 17.94 -1.15 1.19
C MET A 83 17.34 -1.94 2.34
N ASN A 84 17.45 -1.40 3.56
CA ASN A 84 16.74 -1.90 4.73
C ASN A 84 15.24 -1.73 4.50
N VAL A 85 14.59 -2.75 3.97
CA VAL A 85 13.13 -2.80 3.81
C VAL A 85 12.54 -3.39 5.09
N THR A 86 11.50 -2.76 5.64
CA THR A 86 10.68 -3.39 6.67
C THR A 86 9.94 -4.57 6.06
N THR A 87 10.40 -5.78 6.36
CA THR A 87 9.76 -7.04 5.94
C THR A 87 9.07 -7.73 7.12
N GLY A 88 8.10 -8.60 6.82
CA GLY A 88 7.44 -9.43 7.82
C GLY A 88 6.25 -8.76 8.50
N LEU A 89 6.01 -9.10 9.76
CA LEU A 89 4.84 -8.67 10.52
C LEU A 89 4.71 -7.13 10.68
N PRO A 90 5.77 -6.35 10.96
CA PRO A 90 5.64 -4.90 11.08
C PRO A 90 5.06 -4.26 9.82
N ARG A 91 5.44 -4.78 8.65
CA ARG A 91 4.91 -4.31 7.37
C ARG A 91 3.44 -4.66 7.16
N LEU A 92 3.05 -5.87 7.57
CA LEU A 92 1.64 -6.28 7.53
C LEU A 92 0.77 -5.36 8.41
N ILE A 93 1.25 -5.01 9.60
CA ILE A 93 0.57 -4.07 10.51
C ILE A 93 0.46 -2.68 9.87
N GLU A 94 1.53 -2.16 9.26
CA GLU A 94 1.48 -0.85 8.57
C GLU A 94 0.40 -0.78 7.47
N ILE A 95 0.25 -1.87 6.71
CA ILE A 95 -0.74 -1.98 5.63
C ILE A 95 -2.14 -2.02 6.22
N LEU A 96 -2.38 -2.93 7.18
CA LEU A 96 -3.69 -3.11 7.81
C LEU A 96 -4.14 -1.85 8.57
N ASP A 97 -3.23 -1.13 9.21
CA ASP A 97 -3.51 0.16 9.88
C ASP A 97 -3.72 1.33 8.89
N ALA A 98 -3.47 1.13 7.60
CA ALA A 98 -3.46 2.17 6.57
C ALA A 98 -2.63 3.41 6.99
N ARG A 99 -1.40 3.18 7.49
CA ARG A 99 -0.54 4.27 7.99
C ARG A 99 -0.18 5.24 6.87
N LYS A 100 -0.27 6.54 7.18
CA LYS A 100 0.11 7.62 6.24
C LYS A 100 1.62 7.66 5.99
N GLU A 101 2.40 7.43 7.03
CA GLU A 101 3.85 7.35 7.00
C GLU A 101 4.26 5.91 7.32
N ILE A 102 5.04 5.32 6.43
CA ILE A 102 5.55 3.95 6.54
C ILE A 102 7.05 4.01 6.83
N SER A 103 7.58 3.02 7.55
CA SER A 103 9.00 3.06 7.96
C SER A 103 9.95 3.02 6.77
N THR A 104 9.62 2.28 5.71
CA THR A 104 10.47 2.16 4.52
C THR A 104 9.66 2.32 3.24
N GLU A 105 9.71 3.51 2.68
CA GLU A 105 9.08 3.80 1.39
C GLU A 105 9.93 3.26 0.24
N MET A 106 9.27 2.68 -0.76
CA MET A 106 9.92 2.16 -1.94
C MET A 106 9.08 2.34 -3.20
N MET A 107 9.77 2.43 -4.33
CA MET A 107 9.15 2.34 -5.65
C MET A 107 9.94 1.41 -6.56
N GLU A 108 9.20 0.72 -7.44
CA GLU A 108 9.77 -0.01 -8.57
C GLU A 108 9.43 0.78 -9.84
N ILE A 109 10.44 1.43 -10.40
CA ILE A 109 10.31 2.29 -11.59
C ILE A 109 10.72 1.47 -12.81
N TYR A 110 9.74 1.24 -13.68
CA TYR A 110 9.94 0.56 -14.95
C TYR A 110 10.25 1.57 -16.04
N LEU A 111 11.23 1.27 -16.88
CA LEU A 111 11.65 2.15 -17.97
C LEU A 111 10.96 1.76 -19.27
N LYS A 112 10.68 2.75 -20.15
CA LYS A 112 10.20 2.46 -21.51
C LYS A 112 11.34 1.85 -22.35
N LYS A 113 11.03 0.91 -23.25
CA LYS A 113 11.96 0.47 -24.31
C LYS A 113 12.17 1.68 -25.24
N PRO A 114 13.38 2.23 -25.44
CA PRO A 114 14.73 1.62 -25.45
C PRO A 114 15.61 1.84 -24.19
N TYR A 115 15.19 2.62 -23.21
CA TYR A 115 15.99 2.93 -22.01
C TYR A 115 16.19 1.72 -21.07
N SER A 116 15.31 0.72 -21.18
CA SER A 116 15.35 -0.52 -20.38
C SER A 116 16.60 -1.39 -20.66
N GLN A 117 17.33 -1.20 -21.76
CA GLN A 117 18.52 -2.01 -22.14
C GLN A 117 19.84 -1.21 -22.23
N GLY A 118 19.80 0.12 -22.01
CA GLY A 118 20.93 1.01 -22.28
C GLY A 118 21.99 1.03 -21.17
N LYS A 119 23.26 1.32 -21.51
CA LYS A 119 24.34 1.54 -20.52
C LYS A 119 24.14 2.79 -19.64
N ASP A 120 23.21 3.66 -20.01
CA ASP A 120 22.96 4.95 -19.35
C ASP A 120 22.03 4.88 -18.12
N ILE A 121 21.59 3.69 -17.71
CA ILE A 121 20.66 3.53 -16.57
C ILE A 121 21.24 4.08 -15.27
N ARG A 122 22.55 3.96 -15.06
CA ARG A 122 23.21 4.53 -13.88
C ARG A 122 23.09 6.06 -13.84
N LEU A 123 23.23 6.71 -15.00
CA LEU A 123 23.07 8.16 -15.13
C LEU A 123 21.62 8.60 -14.88
N ILE A 124 20.66 7.83 -15.40
CA ILE A 124 19.23 8.08 -15.17
C ILE A 124 18.88 7.91 -13.69
N ALA A 125 19.36 6.83 -13.06
CA ALA A 125 19.16 6.56 -11.65
C ALA A 125 19.73 7.69 -10.79
N GLU A 126 20.97 8.12 -11.04
CA GLU A 126 21.57 9.26 -10.33
C GLU A 126 20.78 10.57 -10.50
N GLY A 127 20.14 10.78 -11.65
CA GLY A 127 19.25 11.91 -11.90
C GLY A 127 17.96 11.88 -11.08
N LEU A 128 17.50 10.70 -10.64
CA LEU A 128 16.28 10.54 -9.83
C LEU A 128 16.52 10.79 -8.35
N LYS A 129 17.73 10.50 -7.85
CA LYS A 129 18.08 10.68 -6.44
C LYS A 129 17.93 12.13 -5.99
N GLU A 130 17.23 12.35 -4.89
CA GLU A 130 17.17 13.65 -4.21
C GLU A 130 18.57 14.03 -3.75
N THR A 131 19.06 15.16 -4.22
CA THR A 131 20.34 15.69 -3.78
C THR A 131 20.10 16.97 -2.99
N ARG A 132 20.43 16.89 -1.69
CA ARG A 132 20.46 18.04 -0.79
C ARG A 132 21.85 18.66 -0.78
N PHE A 133 21.92 19.93 -0.41
CA PHE A 133 23.17 20.67 -0.34
C PHE A 133 24.20 20.02 0.60
N LYS A 134 23.74 19.34 1.67
CA LYS A 134 24.61 18.55 2.55
C LYS A 134 25.56 17.58 1.82
N GLU A 135 25.18 17.03 0.67
CA GLU A 135 25.98 16.02 -0.03
C GLU A 135 27.14 16.61 -0.84
N TYR A 136 27.03 17.88 -1.23
CA TYR A 136 28.01 18.59 -2.06
C TYR A 136 29.04 19.40 -1.25
N LEU A 137 28.85 19.50 0.06
CA LEU A 137 29.73 20.23 0.96
C LEU A 137 31.03 19.46 1.23
N LYS A 138 32.18 20.11 1.03
CA LYS A 138 33.47 19.68 1.60
C LYS A 138 33.66 20.29 2.98
N GLU A 139 33.54 21.60 3.07
CA GLU A 139 33.72 22.33 4.32
C GLU A 139 32.87 23.61 4.34
N ILE A 140 32.39 23.98 5.53
CA ILE A 140 31.76 25.28 5.78
C ILE A 140 32.62 25.99 6.81
N SER A 141 33.37 26.99 6.36
CA SER A 141 34.13 27.88 7.24
C SER A 141 33.35 29.17 7.50
N ILE A 142 33.24 29.53 8.78
CA ILE A 142 32.64 30.78 9.21
C ILE A 142 33.77 31.67 9.72
N ASN A 143 33.99 32.79 9.05
CA ASN A 143 34.87 33.83 9.55
C ASN A 143 34.05 34.76 10.45
N VAL A 144 34.26 34.62 11.76
CA VAL A 144 33.56 35.38 12.81
C VAL A 144 33.88 36.88 12.73
N ALA A 145 35.12 37.24 12.37
CA ALA A 145 35.56 38.64 12.32
C ALA A 145 34.92 39.41 11.15
N GLU A 146 34.72 38.76 10.01
CA GLU A 146 34.15 39.40 8.82
C GLU A 146 32.66 39.11 8.61
N THR A 147 32.03 38.34 9.50
CA THR A 147 30.67 37.76 9.32
C THR A 147 30.46 37.16 7.93
N LYS A 148 31.48 36.46 7.43
CA LYS A 148 31.46 35.78 6.12
C LYS A 148 31.41 34.28 6.32
N MET A 149 30.51 33.62 5.60
CA MET A 149 30.51 32.18 5.47
C MET A 149 31.07 31.81 4.10
N ARG A 150 32.12 30.97 4.09
CA ARG A 150 32.71 30.38 2.89
C ARG A 150 32.31 28.91 2.85
N ILE A 151 31.70 28.54 1.73
CA ILE A 151 31.29 27.16 1.45
C ILE A 151 32.20 26.62 0.36
N GLU A 152 32.89 25.52 0.64
CA GLU A 152 33.67 24.80 -0.37
C GLU A 152 32.89 23.58 -0.86
N LEU A 153 32.73 23.49 -2.18
CA LEU A 153 31.99 22.43 -2.84
C LEU A 153 32.92 21.34 -3.37
N ASP A 154 32.40 20.11 -3.46
CA ASP A 154 33.15 18.99 -4.02
C ASP A 154 33.05 18.90 -5.55
N ASP A 155 34.11 19.31 -6.25
CA ASP A 155 34.19 19.25 -7.72
C ASP A 155 34.03 17.83 -8.30
N LYS A 156 34.36 16.76 -7.55
CA LYS A 156 34.16 15.38 -8.01
C LYS A 156 32.67 15.04 -8.06
N LYS A 157 31.95 15.29 -6.96
CA LYS A 157 30.50 15.07 -6.86
C LYS A 157 29.68 15.98 -7.79
N LEU A 158 30.20 17.15 -8.13
CA LEU A 158 29.58 18.07 -9.09
C LEU A 158 29.68 17.56 -10.53
N LYS A 159 30.81 16.94 -10.90
CA LYS A 159 31.03 16.37 -12.25
C LYS A 159 30.18 15.12 -12.49
N ASP A 160 30.11 14.21 -11.51
CA ASP A 160 29.32 12.99 -11.62
C ASP A 160 27.83 13.30 -11.83
N ARG A 161 27.33 14.35 -11.16
CA ARG A 161 25.89 14.67 -11.11
C ARG A 161 25.42 15.72 -12.12
N ARG A 162 26.29 16.14 -13.06
CA ARG A 162 26.02 17.20 -14.07
C ARG A 162 25.36 18.46 -13.50
N VAL A 163 25.72 18.86 -12.28
CA VAL A 163 25.18 20.09 -11.68
C VAL A 163 26.18 21.22 -11.92
N THR A 164 25.77 22.22 -12.70
CA THR A 164 26.61 23.40 -12.94
C THR A 164 26.63 24.31 -11.71
N HIS A 165 27.81 24.84 -11.36
CA HIS A 165 28.01 25.87 -10.33
C HIS A 165 27.00 27.04 -10.42
N LEU A 166 26.60 27.40 -11.65
CA LEU A 166 25.59 28.42 -11.95
C LEU A 166 24.17 28.05 -11.49
N LYS A 167 23.79 26.77 -11.55
CA LYS A 167 22.46 26.29 -11.13
C LYS A 167 22.35 26.32 -9.60
N ILE A 168 23.43 25.95 -8.90
CA ILE A 168 23.51 25.98 -7.43
C ILE A 168 23.42 27.42 -6.91
N ALA A 169 24.17 28.35 -7.50
CA ALA A 169 24.10 29.75 -7.09
C ALA A 169 22.72 30.40 -7.36
N ARG A 170 22.03 30.02 -8.44
CA ARG A 170 20.64 30.46 -8.68
C ARG A 170 19.66 29.90 -7.65
N LEU A 171 19.82 28.64 -7.24
CA LEU A 171 18.97 27.99 -6.24
C LEU A 171 19.18 28.58 -4.84
N LEU A 172 20.43 28.86 -4.48
CA LEU A 172 20.75 29.56 -3.22
C LEU A 172 20.20 30.98 -3.20
N LYS A 173 20.29 31.74 -4.31
CA LYS A 173 19.67 33.08 -4.42
C LYS A 173 18.15 33.04 -4.31
N LYS A 174 17.48 32.00 -4.82
CA LYS A 174 16.03 31.83 -4.69
C LYS A 174 15.61 31.38 -3.28
N GLY A 175 16.40 30.54 -2.61
CA GLY A 175 16.13 30.04 -1.26
C GLY A 175 16.45 31.05 -0.14
N LEU A 176 17.38 31.98 -0.39
CA LEU A 176 17.85 32.97 0.58
C LEU A 176 17.45 34.38 0.12
N LYS A 177 16.17 34.73 0.26
CA LYS A 177 15.71 36.11 0.09
C LYS A 177 16.38 36.99 1.17
N GLY A 178 17.33 37.83 0.77
CA GLY A 178 17.97 38.84 1.66
C GLY A 178 19.48 38.73 1.86
N PHE A 179 20.18 37.77 1.25
CA PHE A 179 21.65 37.62 1.41
C PHE A 179 22.40 37.72 0.08
N ASP A 180 23.53 38.45 0.09
CA ASP A 180 24.39 38.65 -1.08
C ASP A 180 25.27 37.40 -1.29
N VAL A 181 24.82 36.50 -2.17
CA VAL A 181 25.55 35.28 -2.53
C VAL A 181 26.46 35.57 -3.72
N ARG A 182 27.78 35.58 -3.48
CA ARG A 182 28.81 35.75 -4.53
C ARG A 182 29.58 34.46 -4.74
N LEU A 183 29.66 34.02 -6.00
CA LEU A 183 30.55 32.94 -6.44
C LEU A 183 31.95 33.51 -6.59
N ASP A 184 32.93 32.89 -5.94
CA ASP A 184 34.35 33.15 -6.21
C ASP A 184 34.87 32.23 -7.32
N LYS A 185 36.01 32.59 -7.92
CA LYS A 185 36.62 31.85 -9.04
C LYS A 185 37.04 30.40 -8.70
N ASP A 186 37.15 30.06 -7.40
CA ASP A 186 37.68 28.79 -6.91
C ASP A 186 36.61 27.84 -6.33
N SER A 187 35.47 27.68 -7.01
CA SER A 187 34.37 26.78 -6.58
C SER A 187 33.79 27.08 -5.17
N SER A 188 34.10 28.24 -4.59
CA SER A 188 33.66 28.65 -3.25
C SER A 188 32.54 29.69 -3.31
N ILE A 189 31.54 29.52 -2.44
CA ILE A 189 30.40 30.43 -2.32
C ILE A 189 30.57 31.25 -1.06
N ARG A 190 30.59 32.58 -1.20
CA ARG A 190 30.61 33.51 -0.07
C ARG A 190 29.22 34.08 0.16
N ILE A 191 28.76 33.98 1.40
CA ILE A 191 27.52 34.62 1.86
C ILE A 191 27.89 35.68 2.88
N LYS A 192 27.45 36.92 2.63
CA LYS A 192 27.60 38.05 3.55
C LYS A 192 26.25 38.39 4.18
N ALA A 193 26.22 38.46 5.51
CA ALA A 193 25.08 39.00 6.27
C ALA A 193 25.38 40.45 6.69
N SER A 194 24.35 41.27 6.91
CA SER A 194 24.50 42.65 7.41
C SER A 194 23.45 42.93 8.48
N GLY A 195 23.88 43.29 9.70
CA GLY A 195 23.04 43.58 10.87
C GLY A 195 23.64 43.12 12.21
N ASP A 196 23.14 43.62 13.34
CA ASP A 196 23.67 43.36 14.70
C ASP A 196 23.49 41.90 15.18
N GLU A 197 22.56 41.14 14.58
CA GLU A 197 22.37 39.69 14.81
C GLU A 197 22.98 38.81 13.70
N ALA A 198 23.91 39.35 12.91
CA ALA A 198 24.48 38.66 11.75
C ALA A 198 25.06 37.28 12.08
N LEU A 199 25.67 37.11 13.26
CA LEU A 199 26.28 35.83 13.65
C LEU A 199 25.22 34.74 13.89
N ASN A 200 24.15 35.04 14.62
CA ASN A 200 23.03 34.11 14.87
C ASN A 200 22.28 33.80 13.57
N MET A 201 22.13 34.78 12.69
CA MET A 201 21.57 34.58 11.36
C MET A 201 22.45 33.65 10.51
N ILE A 202 23.77 33.77 10.55
CA ILE A 202 24.70 32.89 9.83
C ILE A 202 24.62 31.44 10.34
N TYR A 203 24.50 31.23 11.66
CA TYR A 203 24.32 29.87 12.21
C TYR A 203 22.98 29.25 11.79
N ARG A 204 21.88 30.02 11.84
CA ARG A 204 20.57 29.55 11.34
C ARG A 204 20.59 29.30 9.84
N LEU A 205 21.31 30.12 9.08
CA LEU A 205 21.52 29.94 7.64
C LEU A 205 22.35 28.69 7.35
N LYS A 206 23.38 28.39 8.13
CA LYS A 206 24.18 27.18 7.98
C LYS A 206 23.30 25.94 8.03
N GLU A 207 22.40 25.86 9.01
CA GLU A 207 21.46 24.74 9.11
C GLU A 207 20.45 24.74 7.95
N LYS A 208 19.85 25.90 7.62
CA LYS A 208 18.91 25.99 6.49
C LYS A 208 19.55 25.64 5.14
N ILE A 209 20.80 26.01 4.92
CA ILE A 209 21.53 25.79 3.66
C ILE A 209 21.79 24.30 3.45
N LYS A 210 22.14 23.54 4.50
CA LYS A 210 22.34 22.09 4.41
C LYS A 210 21.11 21.35 3.86
N ASP A 211 19.91 21.84 4.19
CA ASP A 211 18.63 21.26 3.77
C ASP A 211 18.07 21.80 2.45
N VAL A 212 18.75 22.75 1.80
CA VAL A 212 18.31 23.25 0.49
C VAL A 212 18.37 22.12 -0.54
N TYR A 213 17.23 21.85 -1.15
CA TYR A 213 17.07 20.92 -2.26
C TYR A 213 17.68 21.51 -3.54
N ILE A 214 18.49 20.70 -4.25
CA ILE A 214 19.23 21.15 -5.45
C ILE A 214 18.65 20.53 -6.72
N ASN A 215 18.60 19.19 -6.78
CA ASN A 215 18.23 18.45 -8.00
C ASN A 215 17.74 17.04 -7.62
N GLY A 216 16.92 16.43 -8.47
CA GLY A 216 16.39 15.06 -8.29
C GLY A 216 14.87 15.02 -8.17
N VAL A 217 14.29 13.90 -7.78
CA VAL A 217 12.88 13.88 -7.36
C VAL A 217 12.83 13.98 -5.85
N LYS A 218 12.02 14.90 -5.31
CA LYS A 218 11.87 15.07 -3.86
C LYS A 218 11.33 13.78 -3.24
N GLY A 219 11.90 13.35 -2.12
CA GLY A 219 11.51 12.16 -1.37
C GLY A 219 12.34 10.92 -1.71
N ILE A 220 13.10 10.90 -2.81
CA ILE A 220 13.91 9.74 -3.21
C ILE A 220 15.31 9.83 -2.59
N VAL A 221 15.59 9.03 -1.56
CA VAL A 221 16.87 9.08 -0.83
C VAL A 221 17.95 8.24 -1.51
N GLN A 222 17.59 7.07 -2.01
CA GLN A 222 18.53 6.14 -2.66
C GLN A 222 17.88 5.51 -3.88
N VAL A 223 18.70 5.16 -4.85
CA VAL A 223 18.31 4.59 -6.14
C VAL A 223 19.25 3.43 -6.44
N LEU A 224 18.70 2.29 -6.83
CA LEU A 224 19.45 1.09 -7.17
C LEU A 224 18.91 0.51 -8.48
N PRO A 225 19.71 0.49 -9.55
CA PRO A 225 19.35 -0.21 -10.77
C PRO A 225 19.54 -1.71 -10.57
N VAL A 226 18.45 -2.48 -10.69
CA VAL A 226 18.43 -3.93 -10.58
C VAL A 226 18.05 -4.52 -11.93
N LYS A 227 18.80 -5.54 -12.40
CA LYS A 227 18.43 -6.31 -13.58
C LYS A 227 17.51 -7.45 -13.15
N ARG A 228 16.25 -7.46 -13.61
CA ARG A 228 15.34 -8.61 -13.46
C ARG A 228 15.15 -9.22 -14.85
N GLU A 229 15.49 -10.50 -14.99
CA GLU A 229 15.48 -11.23 -16.27
C GLU A 229 16.32 -10.49 -17.33
N ASP A 230 15.67 -9.77 -18.26
CA ASP A 230 16.30 -9.03 -19.37
C ASP A 230 16.02 -7.52 -19.38
N GLU A 231 15.32 -7.01 -18.37
CA GLU A 231 15.00 -5.58 -18.24
C GLU A 231 15.64 -4.98 -16.99
N TYR A 232 16.11 -3.74 -17.12
CA TYR A 232 16.61 -3.00 -15.97
C TYR A 232 15.48 -2.18 -15.34
N ILE A 233 15.29 -2.39 -14.04
CA ILE A 233 14.30 -1.71 -13.20
C ILE A 233 15.06 -0.86 -12.19
N ILE A 234 14.58 0.35 -11.93
CA ILE A 234 15.15 1.20 -10.89
C ILE A 234 14.32 1.02 -9.62
N VAL A 235 14.93 0.46 -8.57
CA VAL A 235 14.34 0.39 -7.24
C VAL A 235 14.78 1.62 -6.47
N THR A 236 13.85 2.32 -5.84
CA THR A 236 14.15 3.52 -5.05
C THR A 236 13.77 3.33 -3.59
N ALA A 237 14.56 3.93 -2.70
CA ALA A 237 14.20 4.14 -1.31
C ALA A 237 13.64 5.56 -1.19
N GLY A 238 12.38 5.67 -0.77
CA GLY A 238 11.58 6.87 -0.89
C GLY A 238 10.53 6.78 -2.00
N SER A 239 9.41 7.47 -1.82
CA SER A 239 8.30 7.49 -2.77
C SER A 239 7.89 8.90 -3.18
N ASN A 240 7.73 9.11 -4.48
CA ASN A 240 7.07 10.26 -5.08
C ASN A 240 6.59 9.90 -6.50
N LEU A 241 5.56 9.08 -6.56
CA LEU A 241 4.92 8.61 -7.77
C LEU A 241 4.47 9.76 -8.68
N LYS A 242 3.95 10.84 -8.11
CA LYS A 242 3.41 11.97 -8.90
C LYS A 242 4.46 12.62 -9.80
N ASP A 243 5.68 12.83 -9.30
CA ASP A 243 6.73 13.47 -10.08
C ASP A 243 7.50 12.47 -10.94
N VAL A 244 7.64 11.22 -10.49
CA VAL A 244 8.27 10.14 -11.27
C VAL A 244 7.48 9.83 -12.54
N LEU A 245 6.14 9.80 -12.48
CA LEU A 245 5.30 9.48 -13.65
C LEU A 245 5.33 10.55 -14.75
N LYS A 246 5.76 11.78 -14.44
CA LYS A 246 5.89 12.87 -15.44
C LYS A 246 7.16 12.75 -16.29
N LEU A 247 8.08 11.86 -15.93
CA LEU A 247 9.36 11.72 -16.62
C LEU A 247 9.18 10.87 -17.89
N ASP A 248 9.66 11.38 -19.02
CA ASP A 248 9.40 10.78 -20.33
C ASP A 248 9.93 9.35 -20.48
N PHE A 249 11.04 9.02 -19.81
CA PHE A 249 11.68 7.71 -19.84
C PHE A 249 11.03 6.66 -18.94
N VAL A 250 10.14 7.05 -18.03
CA VAL A 250 9.44 6.14 -17.11
C VAL A 250 8.20 5.57 -17.80
N ASN A 251 7.95 4.27 -17.61
CA ASN A 251 6.73 3.62 -18.04
C ASN A 251 5.64 3.78 -16.97
N PRO A 252 4.57 4.56 -17.23
CA PRO A 252 3.54 4.83 -16.24
C PRO A 252 2.63 3.64 -15.95
N TYR A 253 2.54 2.66 -16.85
CA TYR A 253 1.63 1.51 -16.70
C TYR A 253 2.20 0.38 -15.84
N MET A 254 3.52 0.35 -15.64
CA MET A 254 4.19 -0.71 -14.89
C MET A 254 4.84 -0.21 -13.59
N THR A 255 5.09 1.10 -13.47
CA THR A 255 5.70 1.69 -12.28
C THR A 255 4.77 1.59 -11.07
N THR A 256 5.29 1.09 -9.95
CA THR A 256 4.52 0.86 -8.71
C THR A 256 5.25 1.38 -7.49
N THR A 257 4.50 1.59 -6.40
CA THR A 257 5.03 1.99 -5.09
C THR A 257 4.39 1.15 -3.98
N ASN A 258 5.08 1.03 -2.86
CA ASN A 258 4.54 0.39 -1.67
C ASN A 258 3.73 1.37 -0.78
N LYS A 259 3.67 2.66 -1.14
CA LYS A 259 2.90 3.68 -0.40
C LYS A 259 1.47 3.77 -0.90
N ILE A 260 0.58 3.05 -0.23
CA ILE A 260 -0.85 2.92 -0.61
C ILE A 260 -1.56 4.28 -0.65
N THR A 261 -1.27 5.19 0.30
CA THR A 261 -1.89 6.52 0.33
C THR A 261 -1.50 7.41 -0.85
N GLU A 262 -0.36 7.15 -1.49
CA GLU A 262 0.04 7.85 -2.71
C GLU A 262 -0.71 7.30 -3.92
N ILE A 263 -0.87 5.98 -4.00
CA ILE A 263 -1.65 5.30 -5.03
C ILE A 263 -3.11 5.74 -4.98
N GLU A 264 -3.71 5.76 -3.79
CA GLU A 264 -5.08 6.21 -3.55
C GLU A 264 -5.32 7.61 -4.15
N LYS A 265 -4.41 8.54 -3.90
CA LYS A 265 -4.54 9.95 -4.33
C LYS A 265 -4.31 10.15 -5.83
N LEU A 266 -3.46 9.32 -6.46
CA LEU A 266 -3.04 9.51 -7.84
C LEU A 266 -3.81 8.64 -8.83
N LEU A 267 -3.98 7.35 -8.51
CA LEU A 267 -4.58 6.33 -9.37
C LEU A 267 -6.01 5.97 -8.96
N GLY A 268 -6.41 6.28 -7.72
CA GLY A 268 -7.77 6.07 -7.21
C GLY A 268 -7.92 4.83 -6.31
N ILE A 269 -9.16 4.56 -5.93
CA ILE A 269 -9.48 3.58 -4.88
C ILE A 269 -9.28 2.13 -5.33
N GLU A 270 -9.70 1.76 -6.55
CA GLU A 270 -9.48 0.40 -7.07
C GLU A 270 -8.00 0.05 -7.23
N ALA A 271 -7.19 1.03 -7.64
CA ALA A 271 -5.75 0.87 -7.71
C ALA A 271 -5.15 0.67 -6.30
N ALA A 272 -5.67 1.39 -5.30
CA ALA A 272 -5.26 1.21 -3.91
C ALA A 272 -5.70 -0.14 -3.34
N ARG A 273 -6.92 -0.61 -3.66
CA ARG A 273 -7.45 -1.93 -3.30
C ARG A 273 -6.54 -3.05 -3.81
N GLU A 274 -6.21 -3.02 -5.09
CA GLU A 274 -5.29 -3.99 -5.70
C GLU A 274 -3.87 -3.88 -5.12
N ALA A 275 -3.40 -2.67 -4.81
CA ALA A 275 -2.10 -2.46 -4.17
C ALA A 275 -2.04 -3.08 -2.76
N VAL A 276 -3.11 -2.95 -1.96
CA VAL A 276 -3.23 -3.62 -0.65
C VAL A 276 -3.13 -5.13 -0.81
N VAL A 277 -3.91 -5.71 -1.74
CA VAL A 277 -3.90 -7.16 -1.99
C VAL A 277 -2.50 -7.65 -2.39
N ARG A 278 -1.88 -6.99 -3.37
CA ARG A 278 -0.54 -7.36 -3.86
C ARG A 278 0.52 -7.27 -2.77
N GLU A 279 0.47 -6.21 -1.96
CA GLU A 279 1.45 -6.00 -0.91
C GLU A 279 1.28 -7.03 0.22
N ILE A 280 0.06 -7.34 0.65
CA ILE A 280 -0.19 -8.40 1.65
C ILE A 280 0.32 -9.75 1.13
N ILE A 281 -0.02 -10.12 -0.12
CA ILE A 281 0.47 -11.36 -0.74
C ILE A 281 2.00 -11.37 -0.79
N LYS A 282 2.64 -10.25 -1.15
CA LYS A 282 4.10 -10.13 -1.21
C LYS A 282 4.74 -10.36 0.17
N VAL A 283 4.18 -9.78 1.23
CA VAL A 283 4.66 -9.95 2.60
C VAL A 283 4.49 -11.40 3.07
N LEU A 284 3.34 -12.02 2.82
CA LEU A 284 3.05 -13.41 3.22
C LEU A 284 3.93 -14.41 2.47
N LYS A 285 4.07 -14.27 1.15
CA LYS A 285 4.93 -15.13 0.32
C LYS A 285 6.40 -15.03 0.71
N ALA A 286 6.88 -13.82 1.04
CA ALA A 286 8.25 -13.64 1.52
C ALA A 286 8.53 -14.36 2.85
N GLN A 287 7.49 -14.67 3.61
CA GLN A 287 7.57 -15.40 4.88
C GLN A 287 7.24 -16.90 4.71
N GLY A 288 6.98 -17.37 3.49
CA GLY A 288 6.61 -18.76 3.21
C GLY A 288 5.21 -19.16 3.71
N ILE A 289 4.39 -18.19 4.10
CA ILE A 289 3.02 -18.42 4.58
C ILE A 289 2.07 -18.38 3.39
N ASN A 290 1.22 -19.40 3.27
CA ASN A 290 0.21 -19.47 2.23
C ASN A 290 -1.18 -19.26 2.84
N ILE A 291 -1.77 -18.09 2.58
CA ILE A 291 -3.15 -17.77 2.93
C ILE A 291 -3.94 -17.68 1.62
N ASP A 292 -5.17 -18.18 1.64
CA ASP A 292 -6.05 -18.07 0.49
C ASP A 292 -6.33 -16.59 0.13
N THR A 293 -6.23 -16.28 -1.16
CA THR A 293 -6.40 -14.90 -1.66
C THR A 293 -7.78 -14.30 -1.37
N ARG A 294 -8.83 -15.13 -1.16
CA ARG A 294 -10.18 -14.66 -0.86
C ARG A 294 -10.25 -13.91 0.48
N HIS A 295 -9.49 -14.35 1.47
CA HIS A 295 -9.38 -13.65 2.76
C HIS A 295 -8.74 -12.27 2.59
N ILE A 296 -7.69 -12.19 1.78
CA ILE A 296 -6.98 -10.93 1.50
C ILE A 296 -7.88 -9.97 0.71
N LEU A 297 -8.64 -10.49 -0.26
CA LEU A 297 -9.63 -9.72 -1.03
C LEU A 297 -10.71 -9.15 -0.11
N LEU A 298 -11.27 -9.96 0.79
CA LEU A 298 -12.29 -9.50 1.73
C LEU A 298 -11.78 -8.34 2.61
N ILE A 299 -10.53 -8.42 3.08
CA ILE A 299 -9.91 -7.32 3.84
C ILE A 299 -9.75 -6.07 2.97
N ALA A 300 -9.21 -6.20 1.76
CA ALA A 300 -8.98 -5.06 0.88
C ALA A 300 -10.31 -4.37 0.49
N ASP A 301 -11.36 -5.14 0.23
CA ASP A 301 -12.70 -4.63 -0.05
C ASP A 301 -13.27 -3.90 1.18
N ALA A 302 -13.16 -4.50 2.37
CA ALA A 302 -13.60 -3.86 3.61
C ALA A 302 -12.84 -2.56 3.92
N MET A 303 -11.53 -2.50 3.64
CA MET A 303 -10.71 -1.31 3.81
C MET A 303 -11.02 -0.19 2.81
N THR A 304 -11.63 -0.50 1.66
CA THR A 304 -11.86 0.46 0.57
C THR A 304 -13.33 0.83 0.37
N MET A 305 -14.24 0.20 1.12
CA MET A 305 -15.70 0.33 0.98
C MET A 305 -16.23 1.77 1.04
N SER A 306 -15.64 2.63 1.88
CA SER A 306 -16.12 4.02 2.07
C SER A 306 -15.58 5.01 1.03
N GLY A 307 -14.89 4.53 -0.01
CA GLY A 307 -14.29 5.37 -1.05
C GLY A 307 -13.00 6.07 -0.62
N LYS A 308 -12.42 5.65 0.51
CA LYS A 308 -11.07 5.97 0.98
C LYS A 308 -10.47 4.72 1.60
N VAL A 309 -9.13 4.62 1.62
CA VAL A 309 -8.47 3.51 2.30
C VAL A 309 -8.49 3.76 3.80
N LEU A 310 -9.30 2.98 4.53
CA LEU A 310 -9.38 3.01 5.99
C LEU A 310 -8.66 1.82 6.59
N GLY A 311 -7.90 2.09 7.65
CA GLY A 311 -7.23 1.04 8.41
C GLY A 311 -8.19 0.26 9.30
N VAL A 312 -7.79 -0.95 9.68
CA VAL A 312 -8.46 -1.82 10.67
C VAL A 312 -8.18 -1.34 12.09
N SER A 313 -8.35 -0.04 12.32
CA SER A 313 -8.11 0.62 13.61
C SER A 313 -9.35 1.34 14.11
N ARG A 314 -9.32 1.79 15.36
CA ARG A 314 -10.37 2.60 16.00
C ARG A 314 -10.75 3.88 15.24
N TYR A 315 -9.86 4.37 14.38
CA TYR A 315 -10.06 5.59 13.59
C TYR A 315 -10.54 5.33 12.16
N GLY A 316 -10.47 4.07 11.70
CA GLY A 316 -10.89 3.65 10.37
C GLY A 316 -12.19 2.85 10.42
N ILE A 317 -12.13 1.59 10.01
CA ILE A 317 -13.31 0.72 9.80
C ILE A 317 -14.18 0.62 11.07
N VAL A 318 -13.57 0.56 12.26
CA VAL A 318 -14.33 0.45 13.52
C VAL A 318 -15.17 1.70 13.78
N LYS A 319 -14.68 2.89 13.41
CA LYS A 319 -15.41 4.15 13.61
C LYS A 319 -16.66 4.23 12.75
N GLU A 320 -16.63 3.65 11.55
CA GLU A 320 -17.75 3.65 10.61
C GLU A 320 -18.80 2.58 10.91
N LYS A 321 -18.56 1.69 11.89
CA LYS A 321 -19.60 0.73 12.31
C LYS A 321 -20.86 1.47 12.76
N PRO A 322 -22.06 1.05 12.33
CA PRO A 322 -23.30 1.76 12.65
C PRO A 322 -23.67 1.66 14.13
N SER A 323 -23.47 0.49 14.76
CA SER A 323 -23.85 0.24 16.15
C SER A 323 -22.94 0.99 17.14
N VAL A 324 -23.58 1.71 18.07
CA VAL A 324 -22.92 2.45 19.14
C VAL A 324 -22.29 1.46 20.12
N LEU A 325 -23.01 0.39 20.45
CA LEU A 325 -22.56 -0.64 21.38
C LEU A 325 -21.33 -1.38 20.82
N ALA A 326 -21.33 -1.69 19.52
CA ALA A 326 -20.18 -2.29 18.85
C ALA A 326 -18.95 -1.37 18.92
N ARG A 327 -19.11 -0.06 18.69
CA ARG A 327 -18.00 0.91 18.80
C ARG A 327 -17.49 1.04 20.23
N ALA A 328 -18.40 1.13 21.20
CA ALA A 328 -18.08 1.26 22.61
C ALA A 328 -17.35 0.01 23.16
N SER A 329 -17.70 -1.18 22.68
CA SER A 329 -17.08 -2.44 23.07
C SER A 329 -15.60 -2.57 22.68
N PHE A 330 -15.22 -1.94 21.56
CA PHE A 330 -13.89 -2.08 21.00
C PHE A 330 -12.88 -1.20 21.73
N GLU A 331 -13.19 0.10 21.87
CA GLU A 331 -12.31 1.05 22.58
C GLU A 331 -13.02 2.37 22.93
N THR A 332 -12.59 3.03 24.02
CA THR A 332 -13.12 4.34 24.47
C THR A 332 -14.65 4.41 24.69
N PRO A 333 -15.25 3.53 25.51
CA PRO A 333 -16.71 3.38 25.64
C PRO A 333 -17.44 4.67 26.06
N ILE A 334 -16.92 5.37 27.06
CA ILE A 334 -17.54 6.58 27.63
C ILE A 334 -17.76 7.64 26.54
N ARG A 335 -16.76 7.86 25.68
CA ARG A 335 -16.84 8.89 24.65
C ARG A 335 -17.87 8.54 23.58
N HIS A 336 -17.95 7.27 23.19
CA HIS A 336 -18.94 6.81 22.21
C HIS A 336 -20.36 6.95 22.74
N ILE A 337 -20.61 6.57 24.00
CA ILE A 337 -21.93 6.68 24.62
C ILE A 337 -22.36 8.14 24.78
N ILE A 338 -21.49 9.02 25.29
CA ILE A 338 -21.81 10.44 25.46
C ILE A 338 -22.17 11.08 24.11
N ASN A 339 -21.37 10.83 23.08
CA ASN A 339 -21.61 11.40 21.76
C ASN A 339 -22.91 10.87 21.14
N ALA A 340 -23.18 9.58 21.26
CA ALA A 340 -24.42 8.98 20.80
C ALA A 340 -25.65 9.57 21.51
N SER A 341 -25.57 9.75 22.83
CA SER A 341 -26.63 10.38 23.64
C SER A 341 -26.87 11.84 23.25
N MET A 342 -25.82 12.60 22.92
CA MET A 342 -25.94 14.00 22.49
C MET A 342 -26.63 14.13 21.13
N VAL A 343 -26.42 13.17 20.22
CA VAL A 343 -26.99 13.17 18.87
C VAL A 343 -28.37 12.48 18.84
N GLY A 344 -28.69 11.66 19.84
CA GLY A 344 -29.89 10.82 19.84
C GLY A 344 -29.76 9.65 18.86
N GLU A 345 -28.57 9.05 18.77
CA GLU A 345 -28.30 7.93 17.87
C GLU A 345 -29.06 6.66 18.31
N ILE A 346 -29.66 5.95 17.36
CA ILE A 346 -30.43 4.72 17.58
C ILE A 346 -29.59 3.53 17.13
N ASP A 347 -29.60 2.45 17.92
CA ASP A 347 -28.87 1.21 17.63
C ASP A 347 -29.87 0.11 17.23
N ASP A 348 -29.79 -0.36 15.98
CA ASP A 348 -30.69 -1.36 15.42
C ASP A 348 -30.33 -2.81 15.78
N LEU A 349 -29.22 -3.02 16.49
CA LEU A 349 -28.77 -4.31 16.97
C LEU A 349 -28.52 -5.37 15.86
N ASN A 350 -27.99 -4.96 14.71
CA ASN A 350 -27.81 -5.84 13.55
C ASN A 350 -26.45 -6.58 13.50
N SER A 351 -25.52 -6.27 14.40
CA SER A 351 -24.18 -6.86 14.45
C SER A 351 -24.07 -7.97 15.49
N VAL A 352 -22.96 -8.69 15.46
CA VAL A 352 -22.68 -9.80 16.39
C VAL A 352 -22.53 -9.30 17.83
N ILE A 353 -21.83 -8.18 18.02
CA ILE A 353 -21.35 -7.77 19.33
C ILE A 353 -22.51 -7.35 20.24
N GLU A 354 -23.35 -6.42 19.79
CA GLU A 354 -24.55 -6.01 20.52
C GLU A 354 -25.46 -7.19 20.89
N ASN A 355 -25.75 -8.11 19.95
CA ASN A 355 -26.62 -9.26 20.21
C ASN A 355 -26.05 -10.15 21.31
N VAL A 356 -24.73 -10.38 21.31
CA VAL A 356 -24.06 -11.11 22.41
C VAL A 356 -24.19 -10.35 23.74
N MET A 357 -24.01 -9.03 23.74
CA MET A 357 -24.11 -8.21 24.96
C MET A 357 -25.48 -8.25 25.62
N ILE A 358 -26.55 -8.25 24.82
CA ILE A 358 -27.94 -8.27 25.30
C ILE A 358 -28.54 -9.69 25.37
N ASN A 359 -27.72 -10.72 25.17
CA ASN A 359 -28.12 -12.12 25.20
C ASN A 359 -29.21 -12.49 24.17
N GLN A 360 -29.08 -11.96 22.95
CA GLN A 360 -29.89 -12.32 21.78
C GLN A 360 -29.12 -13.25 20.83
N PRO A 361 -29.82 -14.08 20.03
CA PRO A 361 -29.19 -14.89 18.99
C PRO A 361 -28.44 -14.01 17.99
N VAL A 362 -27.19 -14.39 17.67
CA VAL A 362 -26.38 -13.67 16.69
C VAL A 362 -26.96 -13.87 15.29
N PRO A 363 -27.05 -12.82 14.44
CA PRO A 363 -27.54 -12.92 13.07
C PRO A 363 -26.51 -13.53 12.10
N LEU A 364 -25.83 -14.61 12.50
CA LEU A 364 -24.86 -15.37 11.72
C LEU A 364 -25.06 -16.88 11.94
N GLY A 365 -24.59 -17.70 10.99
CA GLY A 365 -24.70 -19.15 11.08
C GLY A 365 -26.14 -19.63 11.29
N THR A 366 -26.38 -20.39 12.36
CA THR A 366 -27.69 -20.96 12.69
C THR A 366 -28.73 -19.93 13.15
N GLY A 367 -28.32 -18.69 13.44
CA GLY A 367 -29.24 -17.60 13.79
C GLY A 367 -29.92 -16.93 12.58
N LEU A 368 -29.48 -17.22 11.35
CA LEU A 368 -30.08 -16.70 10.11
C LEU A 368 -31.36 -17.44 9.68
N PRO A 369 -31.41 -18.78 9.61
CA PRO A 369 -32.57 -19.48 9.09
C PRO A 369 -33.75 -19.46 10.08
N GLY A 370 -34.91 -18.97 9.62
CA GLY A 370 -36.18 -19.15 10.31
C GLY A 370 -36.80 -20.51 9.99
N LEU A 371 -37.23 -21.25 11.01
CA LEU A 371 -37.95 -22.51 10.84
C LEU A 371 -39.46 -22.27 10.78
N ILE A 372 -40.10 -22.79 9.73
CA ILE A 372 -41.55 -22.78 9.59
C ILE A 372 -42.02 -24.22 9.59
N THR A 373 -42.89 -24.57 10.55
CA THR A 373 -43.51 -25.89 10.61
C THR A 373 -45.03 -25.79 10.52
N LYS A 374 -45.66 -26.75 9.84
CA LYS A 374 -47.12 -26.86 9.81
C LYS A 374 -47.57 -27.58 11.08
N ILE A 375 -48.21 -26.83 11.98
CA ILE A 375 -48.87 -27.42 13.14
C ILE A 375 -50.07 -28.23 12.65
N ARG A 376 -50.10 -29.53 12.95
CA ARG A 376 -51.31 -30.35 12.74
C ARG A 376 -52.31 -29.98 13.81
N GLU A 377 -53.42 -29.37 13.43
CA GLU A 377 -54.58 -29.26 14.32
C GLU A 377 -55.09 -30.67 14.64
N GLU A 378 -54.95 -31.09 15.89
CA GLU A 378 -55.66 -32.27 16.37
C GLU A 378 -57.16 -31.99 16.30
N LYS A 379 -57.86 -32.72 15.43
CA LYS A 379 -59.32 -32.74 15.42
C LYS A 379 -59.78 -33.24 16.77
N VAL A 380 -60.10 -32.33 17.68
CA VAL A 380 -60.79 -32.64 18.94
C VAL A 380 -62.05 -33.40 18.56
N ALA A 381 -62.05 -34.71 18.80
CA ALA A 381 -63.22 -35.54 18.60
C ALA A 381 -64.31 -34.99 19.52
N LYS A 382 -65.31 -34.30 18.92
CA LYS A 382 -66.54 -33.94 19.62
C LYS A 382 -67.13 -35.24 20.17
N LYS A 383 -66.92 -35.52 21.46
CA LYS A 383 -67.69 -36.51 22.20
C LYS A 383 -69.16 -36.10 22.04
N LYS A 384 -69.89 -36.83 21.19
CA LYS A 384 -71.35 -36.81 21.21
C LYS A 384 -71.78 -37.30 22.60
N ARG A 385 -72.74 -36.58 23.16
CA ARG A 385 -73.33 -36.75 24.50
C ARG A 385 -73.65 -38.19 24.84
#